data_AF-A0A2T1K949-F1
#
_entry.id   AF-A0A2T1K949-F1
#
_cell.length_a   1.000
_cell.length_b   1.000
_cell.length_c   1.000
_cell.angle_alpha   90.00
_cell.angle_beta   90.00
_cell.angle_gamma   90.00
#
_symmetry.space_group_name_H-M   'P 1'
#
loop_
_entity.id
_entity.type
_entity.pdbx_description
1 polymer ?
#
loop_
_entity_poly.entity_id
_entity_poly.type
_entity_poly.pdbx_seq_one_letter_code
_entity_poly.pdbx_strand_id
1 'polypeptide(L)'
;MKNKRTLLAAIALTSLISAGVISHAQAEQLTVPVGTQADRSQISLPATGMTQESVRNRWGAPQDMKGPIGEPPISQWHYPDFIVYFEHNRVLHSVVRRNR
;
A
#
# COMPACT_ATOMS: atom_id res chain seq x y z
N MET A 1 33.44 35.01 56.42
CA MET A 1 32.70 33.72 56.30
C MET A 1 31.26 33.85 55.77
N LYS A 2 30.86 34.94 55.09
CA LYS A 2 29.46 35.15 54.63
C LYS A 2 29.19 34.90 53.13
N ASN A 3 30.23 34.63 52.35
CA ASN A 3 30.23 34.60 50.88
C ASN A 3 30.09 33.19 50.26
N LYS A 4 30.39 32.11 51.00
CA LYS A 4 30.26 30.74 50.48
C LYS A 4 28.81 30.23 50.46
N ARG A 5 27.96 30.70 51.38
CA ARG A 5 26.55 30.30 51.49
C ARG A 5 25.67 30.91 50.38
N THR A 6 25.93 32.16 50.00
CA THR A 6 25.26 32.84 48.87
C THR A 6 25.68 32.27 47.51
N LEU A 7 26.95 31.85 47.36
CA LEU A 7 27.44 31.14 46.18
C LEU A 7 26.79 29.75 46.02
N LEU A 8 26.63 29.00 47.11
CA LEU A 8 25.94 27.69 47.08
C LEU A 8 24.45 27.83 46.76
N ALA A 9 23.78 28.86 47.27
CA ALA A 9 22.38 29.14 46.96
C ALA A 9 22.17 29.54 45.50
N ALA A 10 23.09 30.33 44.92
CA ALA A 10 23.02 30.73 43.51
C ALA A 10 23.24 29.55 42.54
N ILE A 11 24.12 28.60 42.88
CA ILE A 11 24.34 27.37 42.11
C ILE A 11 23.10 26.44 42.20
N ALA A 12 22.49 26.33 43.38
CA ALA A 12 21.27 25.54 43.55
C ALA A 12 20.09 26.12 42.74
N LEU A 13 19.96 27.45 42.68
CA LEU A 13 18.88 28.13 41.95
C LEU A 13 19.03 28.04 40.43
N THR A 14 20.27 28.11 39.91
CA THR A 14 20.55 27.94 38.47
C THR A 14 20.41 26.49 38.01
N SER A 15 20.75 25.52 38.87
CA SER A 15 20.54 24.09 38.56
C SER A 15 19.06 23.70 38.47
N LEU A 16 18.18 24.41 39.19
CA LEU A 16 16.73 24.14 39.17
C LEU A 16 16.03 24.63 37.89
N ILE A 17 16.58 25.66 37.23
CA ILE A 17 16.00 26.25 36.02
C ILE A 17 16.36 25.43 34.77
N SER A 18 17.56 24.85 34.72
CA SER A 18 18.02 24.04 33.58
C SER A 18 17.33 22.67 33.45
N ALA A 19 16.65 22.20 34.50
CA ALA A 19 15.94 20.92 34.50
C ALA A 19 14.54 20.96 33.85
N GLY A 20 14.03 22.16 33.50
CA GLY A 20 12.63 22.36 33.11
C GLY A 20 12.29 22.23 31.62
N VAL A 21 13.28 22.11 30.73
CA VAL A 21 13.04 22.12 29.27
C VAL A 21 13.34 20.77 28.61
N ILE A 22 12.62 19.73 29.03
CA ILE A 22 12.59 18.47 28.30
C ILE A 22 11.53 18.60 27.21
N SER A 23 11.94 19.04 26.02
CA SER A 23 11.11 18.98 24.82
C SER A 23 10.85 17.51 24.48
N HIS A 24 9.65 17.00 24.77
CA HIS A 24 9.26 15.65 24.46
C HIS A 24 8.89 15.56 22.97
N ALA A 25 9.69 14.85 22.18
CA ALA A 25 9.32 14.50 20.81
C ALA A 25 8.20 13.44 20.85
N GLN A 26 7.04 13.77 20.27
CA GLN A 26 5.93 12.83 20.07
C GLN A 26 5.99 12.33 18.62
N ALA A 27 6.09 11.02 18.43
CA ALA A 27 6.04 10.39 17.12
C ALA A 27 4.73 9.62 16.99
N GLU A 28 3.91 9.99 16.00
CA GLU A 28 2.67 9.30 15.68
C GLU A 28 2.95 8.07 14.82
N GLN A 29 2.41 6.92 15.20
CA GLN A 29 2.52 5.68 14.41
C GLN A 29 1.19 5.38 13.72
N LEU A 30 1.08 5.81 12.47
CA LEU A 30 -0.04 5.46 11.60
C LEU A 30 0.20 4.07 10.98
N THR A 31 -0.61 3.09 11.37
CA THR A 31 -0.62 1.77 10.73
C THR A 31 -1.67 1.75 9.64
N VAL A 32 -1.25 1.63 8.38
CA VAL A 32 -2.17 1.43 7.25
C VAL A 32 -2.41 -0.07 7.10
N PRO A 33 -3.66 -0.56 7.27
CA PRO A 33 -3.95 -1.97 7.05
C PRO A 33 -3.73 -2.32 5.57
N VAL A 34 -3.21 -3.51 5.31
CA VAL A 34 -3.20 -4.06 3.96
C VAL A 34 -4.65 -4.28 3.51
N GLY A 35 -5.01 -3.75 2.35
CA GLY A 35 -6.33 -3.97 1.77
C GLY A 35 -6.53 -5.46 1.45
N THR A 36 -7.68 -6.02 1.82
CA THR A 36 -8.07 -7.36 1.38
C THR A 36 -8.67 -7.27 -0.02
N GLN A 37 -8.16 -8.09 -0.94
CA GLN A 37 -8.78 -8.26 -2.25
C GLN A 37 -10.07 -9.09 -2.10
N ALA A 38 -11.04 -8.88 -2.99
CA ALA A 38 -12.26 -9.69 -3.02
C ALA A 38 -11.91 -11.19 -3.14
N ASP A 39 -12.74 -12.02 -2.50
CA ASP A 39 -12.50 -13.45 -2.39
C ASP A 39 -12.41 -14.12 -3.77
N ARG A 40 -11.25 -14.68 -4.08
CA ARG A 40 -10.96 -15.35 -5.35
C ARG A 40 -11.59 -16.74 -5.42
N SER A 41 -11.98 -17.33 -4.28
CA SER A 41 -12.51 -18.69 -4.23
C SER A 41 -13.88 -18.83 -4.87
N GLN A 42 -14.62 -17.73 -5.02
CA GLN A 42 -15.98 -17.75 -5.54
C GLN A 42 -16.08 -17.63 -7.07
N ILE A 43 -14.99 -17.30 -7.77
CA ILE A 43 -15.01 -17.03 -9.21
C ILE A 43 -13.85 -17.77 -9.91
N SER A 44 -14.13 -18.43 -11.03
CA SER A 44 -13.09 -19.01 -11.88
C SER A 44 -12.34 -17.91 -12.63
N LEU A 45 -11.04 -17.77 -12.35
CA LEU A 45 -10.18 -16.75 -12.96
C LEU A 45 -9.18 -17.36 -13.95
N PRO A 46 -8.81 -16.64 -15.01
CA PRO A 46 -7.68 -17.01 -15.86
C PRO A 46 -6.41 -17.17 -15.02
N ALA A 47 -5.75 -18.32 -15.17
CA ALA A 47 -4.48 -18.61 -14.53
C ALA A 47 -3.34 -17.86 -15.25
N THR A 48 -2.32 -17.44 -14.50
CA THR A 48 -1.12 -16.82 -15.05
C THR A 48 -0.49 -17.72 -16.12
N GLY A 49 -0.07 -17.11 -17.24
CA GLY A 49 0.54 -17.81 -18.38
C GLY A 49 -0.44 -18.33 -19.44
N MET A 50 -1.76 -18.39 -19.16
CA MET A 50 -2.78 -18.75 -20.16
C MET A 50 -2.71 -17.81 -21.38
N THR A 51 -2.98 -18.34 -22.58
CA THR A 51 -3.03 -17.49 -23.77
C THR A 51 -4.33 -16.69 -23.84
N GLN A 52 -4.29 -15.52 -24.47
CA GLN A 52 -5.49 -14.74 -24.79
C GLN A 52 -6.59 -15.57 -25.47
N GLU A 53 -6.20 -16.48 -26.36
CA GLU A 53 -7.13 -17.41 -27.01
C GLU A 53 -7.75 -18.39 -26.01
N SER A 54 -6.95 -19.02 -25.14
CA SER A 54 -7.45 -19.92 -24.09
C SER A 54 -8.44 -19.21 -23.15
N VAL A 55 -8.17 -17.95 -22.82
CA VAL A 55 -9.07 -17.13 -22.02
C VAL A 55 -10.38 -16.90 -22.78
N ARG A 56 -10.32 -16.48 -24.04
CA ARG A 56 -11.53 -16.27 -24.84
C ARG A 56 -12.35 -17.55 -25.05
N ASN A 57 -11.69 -18.70 -25.22
CA ASN A 57 -12.36 -19.99 -25.38
C ASN A 57 -13.11 -20.43 -24.12
N ARG A 58 -12.62 -20.06 -22.93
CA ARG A 58 -13.22 -20.48 -21.66
C ARG A 58 -14.20 -19.46 -21.07
N TRP A 59 -13.95 -18.16 -21.24
CA TRP A 59 -14.78 -17.09 -20.67
C TRP A 59 -15.57 -16.27 -21.70
N GLY A 60 -15.38 -16.52 -22.99
CA GLY A 60 -16.02 -15.77 -24.07
C GLY A 60 -15.31 -14.44 -24.38
N ALA A 61 -15.99 -13.57 -25.13
CA ALA A 61 -15.47 -12.24 -25.41
C ALA A 61 -15.57 -11.33 -24.17
N PRO A 62 -14.55 -10.51 -23.87
CA PRO A 62 -14.66 -9.53 -22.80
C PRO A 62 -15.64 -8.40 -23.19
N GLN A 63 -16.18 -7.73 -22.18
CA GLN A 63 -17.06 -6.57 -22.35
C GLN A 63 -16.31 -5.34 -22.88
N ASP A 64 -15.04 -5.19 -22.51
CA ASP A 64 -14.19 -4.08 -22.91
C ASP A 64 -12.72 -4.51 -22.91
N MET A 65 -11.91 -3.85 -23.75
CA MET A 65 -10.47 -4.08 -23.84
C MET A 65 -9.73 -2.74 -23.83
N LYS A 66 -8.67 -2.64 -23.02
CA LYS A 66 -7.80 -1.46 -22.90
C LYS A 66 -6.35 -1.80 -23.25
N GLY A 67 -5.63 -0.82 -23.78
CA GLY A 67 -4.22 -0.97 -24.18
C GLY A 67 -4.06 -1.58 -25.59
N PRO A 68 -2.86 -2.13 -25.91
CA PRO A 68 -1.69 -2.24 -25.04
C PRO A 68 -1.04 -0.88 -24.71
N ILE A 69 -0.41 -0.79 -23.54
CA ILE A 69 0.43 0.35 -23.14
C ILE A 69 1.79 -0.12 -22.62
N GLY A 70 2.84 0.68 -22.86
CA GLY A 70 4.19 0.47 -22.33
C GLY A 70 5.02 -0.61 -23.04
N GLU A 71 6.22 -0.83 -22.52
CA GLU A 71 7.16 -1.88 -22.90
C GLU A 71 7.63 -2.58 -21.61
N PRO A 72 7.33 -3.87 -21.37
CA PRO A 72 6.56 -4.76 -22.26
C PRO A 72 5.08 -4.34 -22.37
N PRO A 73 4.40 -4.66 -23.50
CA PRO A 73 3.04 -4.19 -23.76
C PRO A 73 2.02 -4.88 -22.84
N ILE A 74 1.29 -4.08 -22.05
CA ILE A 74 0.23 -4.56 -21.16
C ILE A 74 -1.16 -4.21 -21.69
N SER A 75 -2.00 -5.22 -21.89
CA SER A 75 -3.42 -5.09 -22.25
C SER A 75 -4.32 -5.49 -21.09
N GLN A 76 -5.52 -4.93 -21.01
CA GLN A 76 -6.50 -5.26 -19.97
C GLN A 76 -7.80 -5.69 -20.64
N TRP A 77 -8.33 -6.86 -20.30
CA TRP A 77 -9.65 -7.29 -20.74
C TRP A 77 -10.60 -7.34 -19.55
N HIS A 78 -11.75 -6.73 -19.74
CA HIS A 78 -12.76 -6.53 -18.72
C HIS A 78 -13.89 -7.53 -18.90
N TYR A 79 -14.07 -8.42 -17.93
CA TYR A 79 -15.20 -9.32 -17.81
C TYR A 79 -16.19 -8.77 -16.76
N PRO A 80 -17.41 -9.34 -16.66
CA PRO A 80 -18.41 -8.89 -15.69
C PRO A 80 -17.86 -8.86 -14.25
N ASP A 81 -17.17 -9.92 -13.83
CA ASP A 81 -16.76 -10.11 -12.43
C ASP A 81 -15.27 -9.89 -12.18
N PHE A 82 -14.46 -9.78 -13.23
CA PHE A 82 -13.01 -9.65 -13.10
C PHE A 82 -12.38 -8.88 -14.27
N ILE A 83 -11.12 -8.47 -14.08
CA ILE A 83 -10.26 -7.90 -15.11
C ILE A 83 -9.04 -8.80 -15.23
N VAL A 84 -8.66 -9.15 -16.45
CA VAL A 84 -7.45 -9.92 -16.73
C VAL A 84 -6.45 -9.04 -17.50
N TYR A 85 -5.23 -9.02 -16.99
CA TYR A 85 -4.10 -8.30 -17.54
C TYR A 85 -3.26 -9.26 -18.35
N PHE A 86 -2.88 -8.86 -19.56
CA PHE A 86 -2.01 -9.62 -20.44
C PHE A 86 -0.72 -8.86 -20.68
N GLU A 87 0.40 -9.56 -20.62
CA GLU A 87 1.65 -9.13 -21.25
C GLU A 87 1.78 -9.89 -22.56
N HIS A 88 1.92 -9.19 -23.69
CA HIS A 88 1.81 -9.78 -25.01
C HIS A 88 0.51 -10.63 -25.14
N ASN A 89 0.65 -11.94 -25.39
CA ASN A 89 -0.47 -12.87 -25.54
C ASN A 89 -0.73 -13.73 -24.29
N ARG A 90 -0.06 -13.48 -23.16
CA ARG A 90 -0.14 -14.32 -21.95
C ARG A 90 -0.73 -13.57 -20.77
N VAL A 91 -1.54 -14.27 -19.97
CA VAL A 91 -2.08 -13.72 -18.72
C VAL A 91 -0.93 -13.39 -17.78
N LEU A 92 -0.82 -12.12 -17.43
CA LEU A 92 0.04 -11.63 -16.36
C LEU A 92 -0.67 -11.83 -15.00
N HIS A 93 -1.87 -11.28 -14.85
CA HIS A 93 -2.63 -11.36 -13.60
C HIS A 93 -4.14 -11.19 -13.81
N SER A 94 -4.95 -11.73 -12.91
CA SER A 94 -6.41 -11.60 -12.91
C SER A 94 -6.89 -11.03 -11.58
N VAL A 95 -7.74 -10.00 -11.63
CA VAL A 95 -8.22 -9.22 -10.48
C VAL A 95 -9.75 -9.27 -10.43
N VAL A 96 -10.31 -9.75 -9.32
CA VAL A 96 -11.77 -9.72 -9.06
C VAL A 96 -12.24 -8.27 -8.92
N ARG A 97 -13.33 -7.91 -9.60
CA ARG A 97 -13.97 -6.60 -9.42
C ARG A 97 -14.67 -6.56 -8.06
N ARG A 98 -14.46 -5.48 -7.32
CA ARG A 98 -15.23 -5.23 -6.10
C ARG A 98 -16.58 -4.64 -6.51
N ASN A 99 -17.67 -5.36 -6.23
CA ASN A 99 -19.00 -4.74 -6.27
C ASN A 99 -19.02 -3.62 -5.23
N ARG A 100 -19.35 -2.40 -5.67
CA ARG A 100 -19.46 -1.24 -4.77
C ARG A 100 -20.77 -1.29 -4.00
#